data_AF-A0A971PUH5-F1
#
_entry.id   AF-A0A971PUH5-F1
#
_cell.length_a   1.000
_cell.length_b   1.000
_cell.length_c   1.000
_cell.angle_alpha   90.00
_cell.angle_beta   90.00
_cell.angle_gamma   90.00
#
_symmetry.space_group_name_H-M   'P 1'
#
loop_
_entity.id
_entity.type
_entity.pdbx_description
1 polymer ?
#
loop_
_entity_poly.entity_id
_entity_poly.type
_entity_poly.pdbx_seq_one_letter_code
_entity_poly.pdbx_strand_id
1 'polypeptide(L)' 'MAKKWKELSTGQQTAVLTLASVQLALAATAWTDLARRPADQVNGSKAKWAAVIGINFIGPVLYFAKGRRKA' A
#
# COMPACT_ATOMS: atom_id res chain seq x y z
N MET A 1 -19.94 -20.01 -2.29
CA MET A 1 -20.71 -18.77 -2.49
C MET A 1 -20.12 -17.71 -1.56
N ALA A 2 -19.64 -16.58 -2.07
CA ALA A 2 -19.17 -15.50 -1.20
C ALA A 2 -20.38 -14.86 -0.49
N LYS A 3 -20.26 -14.52 0.80
CA LYS A 3 -21.32 -13.78 1.52
C LYS A 3 -21.60 -12.46 0.81
N LYS A 4 -22.87 -12.13 0.62
CA LYS A 4 -23.24 -10.80 0.12
C LYS A 4 -22.92 -9.77 1.20
N TRP A 5 -22.60 -8.54 0.80
CA TRP A 5 -22.28 -7.46 1.74
C TRP A 5 -23.32 -7.30 2.86
N LYS A 6 -24.62 -7.38 2.50
CA LYS A 6 -25.74 -7.27 3.44
C LYS A 6 -25.85 -8.43 4.44
N GLU A 7 -25.15 -9.54 4.21
CA GLU A 7 -25.10 -10.73 5.09
C GLU A 7 -23.92 -10.69 6.07
N LEU A 8 -23.07 -9.66 5.98
CA LEU A 8 -21.99 -9.43 6.92
C LEU A 8 -22.54 -8.76 8.19
N SER A 9 -22.08 -9.21 9.36
CA SER A 9 -22.37 -8.49 10.61
C SER A 9 -21.76 -7.08 10.58
N THR A 10 -22.26 -6.18 11.42
CA THR A 10 -21.72 -4.81 11.53
C THR A 10 -20.20 -4.84 11.77
N GLY A 11 -19.72 -5.70 12.66
CA GLY A 11 -18.28 -5.86 12.91
C GLY A 11 -17.49 -6.32 11.68
N GLN A 12 -18.05 -7.21 10.85
CA GLN A 12 -17.41 -7.64 9.60
C GLN A 12 -17.35 -6.51 8.56
N GLN A 13 -18.42 -5.74 8.40
CA GLN A 13 -18.43 -4.59 7.49
C GLN A 13 -17.44 -3.52 7.95
N THR A 14 -17.40 -3.22 9.25
CA THR A 14 -16.43 -2.28 9.84
C THR A 14 -14.99 -2.75 9.61
N ALA A 15 -14.71 -4.04 9.80
CA ALA A 15 -13.37 -4.59 9.56
C ALA A 15 -12.95 -4.45 8.08
N VAL A 16 -13.85 -4.77 7.15
CA VAL A 16 -13.59 -4.65 5.71
C VAL A 16 -13.32 -3.19 5.33
N LEU A 17 -14.17 -2.26 5.76
CA LEU A 17 -13.98 -0.83 5.49
C LEU A 17 -12.66 -0.32 6.07
N THR A 18 -12.37 -0.69 7.33
CA THR A 18 -11.13 -0.27 8.00
C THR A 18 -9.90 -0.77 7.25
N LEU A 19 -9.85 -2.06 6.92
CA LEU A 19 -8.73 -2.66 6.20
C LEU A 19 -8.57 -2.03 4.82
N ALA A 20 -9.66 -1.82 4.07
CA ALA A 20 -9.63 -1.17 2.77
C ALA A 20 -9.08 0.27 2.88
N SER A 21 -9.55 1.05 3.86
CA SER A 21 -9.04 2.40 4.10
C SER A 21 -7.56 2.42 4.43
N VAL A 22 -7.10 1.52 5.31
CA VAL A 22 -5.67 1.40 5.66
C VAL A 22 -4.84 1.03 4.43
N GLN A 23 -5.31 0.08 3.60
CA GLN A 23 -4.62 -0.33 2.38
C GLN A 23 -4.45 0.84 1.41
N LEU A 24 -5.54 1.56 1.14
CA LEU A 24 -5.56 2.68 0.21
C LEU A 24 -4.67 3.82 0.70
N ALA A 25 -4.76 4.19 1.98
CA ALA A 25 -3.93 5.22 2.57
C ALA A 25 -2.44 4.84 2.51
N LEU A 26 -2.10 3.58 2.82
CA LEU A 26 -0.73 3.09 2.80
C LEU A 26 -0.15 3.09 1.38
N ALA A 27 -0.91 2.58 0.40
CA ALA A 27 -0.49 2.55 -1.00
C ALA A 27 -0.35 3.97 -1.58
N ALA A 28 -1.33 4.84 -1.34
CA ALA A 28 -1.29 6.24 -1.80
C ALA A 28 -0.08 6.99 -1.22
N THR A 29 0.20 6.79 0.07
CA THR A 29 1.36 7.40 0.73
C THR A 29 2.66 6.87 0.14
N ALA A 30 2.77 5.56 -0.11
CA ALA A 30 3.96 4.96 -0.71
C ALA A 30 4.23 5.46 -2.14
N TRP A 31 3.20 5.53 -3.00
CA TRP A 31 3.36 6.08 -4.35
C TRP A 31 3.70 7.58 -4.31
N THR A 32 3.08 8.34 -3.42
CA THR A 32 3.38 9.78 -3.25
C THR A 32 4.82 9.99 -2.79
N ASP A 33 5.28 9.22 -1.80
CA ASP A 33 6.67 9.24 -1.33
C ASP A 33 7.63 8.89 -2.48
N LEU A 34 7.36 7.81 -3.23
CA LEU A 34 8.16 7.40 -4.38
C LEU A 34 8.24 8.45 -5.50
N ALA A 35 7.12 9.11 -5.80
CA ALA A 35 7.06 10.15 -6.82
C ALA A 35 7.91 11.36 -6.42
N ARG A 36 7.78 11.81 -5.17
CA ARG A 36 8.47 13.01 -4.66
C ARG A 36 9.93 12.78 -4.31
N ARG A 37 10.32 11.56 -3.92
CA ARG A 37 11.68 11.24 -3.48
C ARG A 37 12.67 11.29 -4.64
N PRO A 38 13.83 11.95 -4.52
CA PRO A 38 14.90 11.92 -5.53
C PRO A 38 15.33 10.48 -5.89
N ALA A 39 15.74 10.25 -7.14
CA ALA A 39 16.01 8.89 -7.64
C ALA A 39 17.24 8.23 -6.99
N ASP A 40 18.24 9.03 -6.63
CA ASP A 40 19.43 8.63 -5.87
C ASP A 40 19.10 8.15 -4.45
N GLN A 41 17.98 8.59 -3.89
CA GLN A 41 17.47 8.18 -2.57
C GLN A 41 16.51 6.98 -2.63
N VAL A 42 16.34 6.37 -3.80
CA VAL A 42 15.52 5.16 -3.99
C VAL A 42 16.44 3.99 -4.33
N ASN A 43 16.21 2.84 -3.69
CA ASN A 43 16.98 1.62 -3.95
C ASN A 43 16.57 0.99 -5.29
N GLY A 44 17.18 1.42 -6.38
CA GLY A 44 16.92 0.91 -7.73
C GLY A 44 15.85 1.72 -8.48
N SER A 45 15.20 1.11 -9.48
CA SER A 45 14.27 1.82 -10.36
C SER A 45 12.97 2.20 -9.65
N LYS A 46 12.54 3.46 -9.82
CA LYS A 46 11.23 3.93 -9.37
C LYS A 46 10.08 3.14 -9.99
N ALA A 47 10.17 2.79 -11.28
CA ALA A 47 9.12 2.02 -11.94
C ALA A 47 8.92 0.64 -11.30
N LYS A 48 10.02 -0.03 -10.93
CA LYS A 48 9.95 -1.30 -10.20
C LYS A 48 9.24 -1.13 -8.86
N TRP A 49 9.59 -0.11 -8.09
CA TRP A 49 8.92 0.16 -6.81
C TRP A 49 7.46 0.53 -6.97
N ALA A 50 7.08 1.28 -8.01
CA ALA A 50 5.69 1.60 -8.29
C ALA A 50 4.85 0.33 -8.51
N ALA A 51 5.39 -0.63 -9.27
CA ALA A 51 4.74 -1.94 -9.47
C ALA A 51 4.68 -2.75 -8.16
N VAL A 52 5.77 -2.78 -7.39
CA VAL A 52 5.81 -3.49 -6.10
C VAL A 52 4.77 -2.93 -5.13
N ILE A 53 4.62 -1.60 -5.02
CA ILE A 53 3.63 -0.94 -4.15
C ILE A 53 2.18 -1.36 -4.50
N GLY A 54 1.90 -1.74 -5.75
CA GLY A 54 0.58 -2.25 -6.15
C GLY A 54 0.22 -3.62 -5.55
N ILE A 55 1.17 -4.33 -4.94
CA ILE A 55 0.96 -5.69 -4.41
C ILE A 55 0.40 -5.63 -2.98
N ASN A 56 -0.92 -5.50 -2.86
CA ASN A 56 -1.65 -5.53 -1.58
C ASN A 56 -0.96 -4.70 -0.48
N PHE A 57 -0.97 -5.16 0.78
CA PHE A 57 -0.25 -4.50 1.87
C PHE A 57 1.27 -4.74 1.83
N ILE A 58 1.71 -5.84 1.23
CA ILE A 58 3.12 -6.25 1.23
C ILE A 58 3.97 -5.25 0.43
N GLY A 59 3.47 -4.80 -0.70
CA GLY A 59 4.13 -3.86 -1.59
C GLY A 59 4.55 -2.55 -0.92
N PRO A 60 3.59 -1.78 -0.38
CA PRO A 60 3.88 -0.53 0.30
C PRO A 60 4.79 -0.72 1.52
N VAL A 61 4.60 -1.78 2.31
CA VAL A 61 5.46 -2.10 3.47
C VAL A 61 6.90 -2.36 3.03
N LEU A 62 7.10 -3.19 1.99
CA LEU A 62 8.43 -3.45 1.43
C LEU A 62 9.08 -2.19 0.88
N TYR A 63 8.32 -1.30 0.23
CA TYR A 63 8.83 -0.03 -0.24
C TYR A 63 9.36 0.83 0.90
N PHE A 64 8.60 0.99 1.99
CA PHE A 64 9.06 1.79 3.11
C PHE A 64 10.25 1.18 3.86
N ALA A 65 10.32 -0.15 3.92
CA ALA A 65 11.38 -0.89 4.60
C ALA A 65 12.68 -0.97 3.79
N LYS A 66 12.60 -1.17 2.47
CA LYS A 66 13.76 -1.47 1.61
C LYS A 66 13.88 -0.58 0.37
N GLY A 67 12.82 0.07 -0.06
CA GLY A 67 12.81 0.91 -1.26
C GLY A 67 13.40 2.30 -1.09
N ARG A 68 13.48 2.78 0.15
CA ARG A 68 14.10 4.07 0.49
C ARG A 68 15.54 3.88 0.94
N ARG A 69 16.42 4.80 0.54
CA ARG A 69 17.72 5.00 1.17
C ARG A 69 17.55 6.05 2.27
N LYS A 70 18.14 5.77 3.43
CA LYS A 70 18.37 6.81 4.44
C LYS A 70 19.53 7.66 3.93
N ALA A 71 19.40 8.98 4.09
CA ALA A 71 20.56 9.87 3.97
C ALA A 71 21.59 9.51 5.06
#